data_AF-A0A0K8PTT8-F1
#
_entry.id   AF-A0A0K8PTT8-F1
#
_cell.length_a   1.000
_cell.length_b   1.000
_cell.length_c   1.000
_cell.angle_alpha   90.00
_cell.angle_beta   90.00
_cell.angle_gamma   90.00
#
_symmetry.space_group_name_H-M   'P 1'
#
loop_
_entity.id
_entity.type
_entity.pdbx_description
1 polymer ?
#
loop_
_entity_poly.entity_id
_entity_poly.type
_entity_poly.pdbx_seq_one_letter_code
_entity_poly.pdbx_strand_id
1 'polypeptide(L)'
;MTTTTFRIGGDLDVRRLGFGAMHLPTEAGPARENALAVARRAVELGVTLIDTAHLYGGGANEELLAEALHPYPAELLITTKVGVARIEGEWRLDGRPETLRHQVEQALRRLRVERIELLQLHRIAPGAPLADQLGTLRDLPDRGPGRPDRAVGGHRRRAGAGPEDRRHRERAEPLQPARP
;
A
#
# COMPACT_ATOMS: atom_id res chain seq x y z
N MET A 1 24.96 16.52 -8.22
CA MET A 1 24.10 15.81 -9.18
C MET A 1 22.87 15.32 -8.45
N THR A 2 21.67 15.57 -8.96
CA THR A 2 20.44 15.05 -8.37
C THR A 2 20.33 13.55 -8.65
N THR A 3 20.26 12.74 -7.59
CA THR A 3 20.01 11.30 -7.71
C THR A 3 18.67 11.11 -8.42
N THR A 4 18.64 10.30 -9.48
CA THR A 4 17.43 10.07 -10.28
C THR A 4 16.59 8.88 -9.77
N THR A 5 17.10 8.19 -8.74
CA THR A 5 16.45 7.11 -8.00
C THR A 5 16.06 7.52 -6.57
N PHE A 6 15.11 6.80 -6.00
CA PHE A 6 14.63 6.92 -4.63
C PHE A 6 14.43 5.51 -4.03
N ARG A 7 14.72 5.34 -2.74
CA ARG A 7 14.55 4.06 -2.04
C ARG A 7 13.33 4.10 -1.14
N ILE A 8 12.31 3.31 -1.48
CA ILE A 8 11.15 3.07 -0.61
C ILE A 8 11.55 1.99 0.40
N GLY A 9 11.27 2.23 1.69
CA GLY A 9 11.63 1.29 2.76
C GLY A 9 13.13 1.11 3.00
N GLY A 10 13.98 1.81 2.24
CA GLY A 10 15.44 1.71 2.29
C GLY A 10 16.06 0.75 1.26
N ASP A 11 15.26 -0.06 0.56
CA ASP A 11 15.79 -1.11 -0.31
C ASP A 11 15.00 -1.40 -1.61
N LEU A 12 13.84 -0.77 -1.80
CA LEU A 12 13.11 -0.77 -3.07
C LEU A 12 13.49 0.46 -3.89
N ASP A 13 14.40 0.28 -4.85
CA ASP A 13 14.81 1.34 -5.77
C ASP A 13 13.72 1.62 -6.81
N VAL A 14 13.32 2.89 -6.93
CA VAL A 14 12.42 3.40 -7.98
C VAL A 14 12.95 4.70 -8.55
N ARG A 15 12.46 5.10 -9.71
CA ARG A 15 12.67 6.44 -10.26
C ARG A 15 11.88 7.45 -9.43
N ARG A 16 12.41 8.68 -9.33
CA ARG A 16 11.77 9.75 -8.54
C ARG A 16 10.40 10.19 -9.06
N LEU A 17 10.10 9.91 -10.33
CA LEU A 17 8.80 10.16 -10.93
C LEU A 17 8.08 8.81 -11.11
N GLY A 18 6.94 8.67 -10.43
CA GLY A 18 6.00 7.58 -10.64
C GLY A 18 4.82 8.00 -11.50
N PHE A 19 3.98 7.04 -11.87
CA PHE A 19 2.75 7.27 -12.63
C PHE A 19 1.53 6.81 -11.84
N GLY A 20 0.63 7.74 -11.53
CA GLY A 20 -0.65 7.43 -10.88
C GLY A 20 -1.71 7.07 -11.92
N ALA A 21 -2.28 5.87 -11.81
CA ALA A 21 -3.18 5.30 -12.81
C ALA A 21 -4.68 5.60 -12.58
N MET A 22 -5.03 6.35 -11.53
CA MET A 22 -6.43 6.59 -11.10
C MET A 22 -7.36 7.08 -12.21
N HIS A 23 -6.85 7.90 -13.14
CA HIS A 23 -7.67 8.50 -14.21
C HIS A 23 -7.60 7.74 -15.54
N LEU A 24 -6.98 6.56 -15.59
CA LEU A 24 -7.05 5.71 -16.78
C LEU A 24 -8.48 5.18 -16.93
N PRO A 25 -9.20 5.52 -18.03
CA PRO A 25 -10.52 4.97 -18.29
C PRO A 25 -10.49 3.45 -18.43
N THR A 26 -11.43 2.77 -17.79
CA THR A 26 -11.46 1.29 -17.75
C THR A 26 -12.62 0.69 -18.53
N GLU A 27 -13.63 1.50 -18.83
CA GLU A 27 -14.83 1.13 -19.57
C GLU A 27 -14.50 0.82 -21.03
N ALA A 28 -15.18 -0.16 -21.62
CA ALA A 28 -14.94 -0.53 -23.01
C ALA A 28 -15.17 0.66 -23.96
N GLY A 29 -14.22 0.87 -24.88
CA GLY A 29 -14.28 1.91 -25.90
C GLY A 29 -12.91 2.54 -26.21
N PRO A 30 -12.85 3.50 -27.14
CA PRO A 30 -11.59 4.10 -27.59
C PRO A 30 -10.76 4.75 -26.48
N ALA A 31 -11.42 5.28 -25.45
CA ALA A 31 -10.74 5.89 -24.31
C ALA A 31 -9.89 4.87 -23.51
N ARG A 32 -10.35 3.63 -23.41
CA ARG A 32 -9.61 2.53 -22.76
C ARG A 32 -8.42 2.07 -23.59
N GLU A 33 -8.54 2.03 -24.91
CA GLU A 33 -7.41 1.72 -25.79
C GLU A 33 -6.28 2.75 -25.63
N ASN A 34 -6.65 4.04 -25.56
CA ASN A 34 -5.70 5.10 -25.24
C ASN A 34 -5.11 4.94 -23.83
N ALA A 35 -5.88 4.48 -22.85
CA ALA A 35 -5.41 4.24 -21.49
C ALA A 35 -4.31 3.15 -21.44
N LEU A 36 -4.50 2.04 -22.19
CA LEU A 36 -3.49 1.00 -22.35
C LEU A 36 -2.21 1.56 -22.99
N ALA A 37 -2.37 2.37 -24.05
CA ALA A 37 -1.24 3.01 -24.73
C ALA A 37 -0.48 3.97 -23.81
N VAL A 38 -1.19 4.76 -22.98
CA VAL A 38 -0.58 5.65 -21.98
C VAL A 38 0.21 4.85 -20.94
N ALA A 39 -0.34 3.76 -20.41
CA ALA A 39 0.35 2.92 -19.43
C ALA A 39 1.66 2.35 -20.00
N ARG A 40 1.63 1.82 -21.23
CA ARG A 40 2.83 1.35 -21.94
C ARG A 40 3.83 2.47 -22.15
N ARG A 41 3.36 3.63 -22.62
CA ARG A 41 4.22 4.78 -22.90
C ARG A 41 4.90 5.33 -21.66
N ALA A 42 4.24 5.32 -20.50
CA ALA A 42 4.84 5.74 -19.24
C ALA A 42 6.07 4.89 -18.90
N VAL A 43 5.96 3.56 -19.05
CA VAL A 43 7.06 2.63 -18.81
C VAL A 43 8.18 2.81 -19.85
N GLU A 44 7.85 2.97 -21.13
CA GLU A 44 8.84 3.26 -22.19
C GLU A 44 9.63 4.55 -21.94
N LEU A 45 9.01 5.54 -21.27
CA LEU A 45 9.65 6.80 -20.87
C LEU A 45 10.49 6.66 -19.60
N GLY A 46 10.62 5.46 -19.05
CA GLY A 46 11.44 5.15 -17.89
C GLY A 46 10.75 5.38 -16.55
N VAL A 47 9.41 5.31 -16.48
CA VAL A 47 8.70 5.19 -15.20
C VAL A 47 8.88 3.77 -14.67
N THR A 48 9.32 3.65 -13.42
CA THR A 48 9.50 2.34 -12.74
C THR A 48 8.59 2.16 -11.54
N LEU A 49 7.66 3.10 -11.29
CA LEU A 49 6.64 2.99 -10.24
C LEU A 49 5.29 3.37 -10.81
N ILE A 50 4.34 2.44 -10.82
CA ILE A 50 2.94 2.69 -11.16
C ILE A 50 2.07 2.48 -9.92
N ASP A 51 1.23 3.46 -9.61
CA ASP A 51 0.34 3.48 -8.47
C ASP A 51 -1.12 3.30 -8.90
N THR A 52 -1.77 2.27 -8.37
CA THR A 52 -3.20 1.96 -8.57
C THR A 52 -3.90 1.67 -7.22
N ALA A 53 -5.17 1.28 -7.22
CA ALA A 53 -5.93 0.92 -6.02
C ALA A 53 -7.16 0.08 -6.37
N HIS A 54 -7.62 -0.76 -5.43
CA HIS A 54 -8.90 -1.46 -5.59
C HIS A 54 -10.10 -0.50 -5.78
N LEU A 55 -10.04 0.69 -5.15
CA LEU A 55 -11.07 1.72 -5.31
C LEU A 55 -11.25 2.16 -6.77
N TYR A 56 -10.22 2.03 -7.61
CA TYR A 56 -10.24 2.50 -9.00
C TYR A 56 -11.00 1.48 -9.85
N GLY A 57 -12.29 1.73 -10.06
CA GLY A 57 -13.19 0.84 -10.79
C GLY A 57 -13.40 -0.52 -10.12
N GLY A 58 -13.26 -0.61 -8.80
CA GLY A 58 -13.39 -1.90 -8.08
C GLY A 58 -12.31 -2.91 -8.42
N GLY A 59 -11.18 -2.48 -8.98
CA GLY A 59 -10.11 -3.35 -9.48
C GLY A 59 -9.95 -3.35 -11.00
N ALA A 60 -10.87 -2.73 -11.75
CA ALA A 60 -10.75 -2.64 -13.20
C ALA A 60 -9.45 -1.94 -13.65
N ASN A 61 -8.93 -1.00 -12.85
CA ASN A 61 -7.66 -0.34 -13.13
C ASN A 61 -6.45 -1.27 -12.97
N GLU A 62 -6.49 -2.20 -12.01
CA GLU A 62 -5.45 -3.24 -11.84
C GLU A 62 -5.46 -4.20 -13.03
N GLU A 63 -6.64 -4.62 -13.48
CA GLU A 63 -6.79 -5.49 -14.66
C GLU A 63 -6.29 -4.81 -15.94
N LEU A 64 -6.60 -3.53 -16.12
CA LEU A 64 -6.13 -2.73 -17.24
C LEU A 64 -4.60 -2.64 -17.26
N LEU A 65 -3.96 -2.40 -16.11
CA LEU A 65 -2.51 -2.34 -16.00
C LEU A 65 -1.86 -3.70 -16.29
N ALA A 66 -2.47 -4.79 -15.82
CA ALA A 66 -1.99 -6.14 -16.12
C ALA A 66 -2.10 -6.45 -17.62
N GLU A 67 -3.20 -6.09 -18.27
CA GLU A 67 -3.34 -6.23 -19.73
C GLU A 67 -2.31 -5.40 -20.50
N ALA A 68 -2.04 -4.18 -20.06
CA ALA A 68 -1.11 -3.29 -20.73
C ALA A 68 0.34 -3.76 -20.62
N LEU A 69 0.73 -4.29 -19.46
CA LEU A 69 2.13 -4.38 -19.04
C LEU A 69 2.62 -5.79 -18.69
N HIS A 70 1.74 -6.79 -18.54
CA HIS A 70 2.18 -8.16 -18.26
C HIS A 70 2.70 -8.86 -19.53
N PRO A 71 3.84 -9.59 -19.49
CA PRO A 71 4.74 -9.75 -18.34
C PRO A 71 5.50 -8.45 -18.04
N TYR A 72 5.58 -8.09 -16.76
CA TYR A 72 6.12 -6.81 -16.33
C TYR A 72 7.63 -6.72 -16.56
N PRO A 73 8.17 -5.54 -16.91
CA PRO A 73 9.60 -5.29 -16.85
C PRO A 73 10.14 -5.54 -15.45
N ALA A 74 11.34 -6.11 -15.34
CA ALA A 74 11.92 -6.50 -14.05
C ALA A 74 12.10 -5.34 -13.05
N GLU A 75 12.27 -4.11 -13.55
CA GLU A 75 12.43 -2.91 -12.74
C GLU A 75 11.12 -2.18 -12.42
N LEU A 76 9.99 -2.62 -13.00
CA LEU A 76 8.71 -1.97 -12.79
C LEU A 76 8.08 -2.44 -11.47
N LEU A 77 7.91 -1.51 -10.53
CA LEU A 77 7.12 -1.70 -9.33
C LEU A 77 5.67 -1.26 -9.56
N ILE A 78 4.72 -2.18 -9.42
CA ILE A 78 3.28 -1.85 -9.39
C ILE A 78 2.80 -1.91 -7.95
N THR A 79 2.32 -0.78 -7.43
CA THR A 79 1.75 -0.69 -6.09
C THR A 79 0.23 -0.54 -6.16
N THR A 80 -0.47 -1.13 -5.20
CA THR A 80 -1.92 -0.98 -5.03
C THR A 80 -2.29 -0.65 -3.59
N LYS A 81 -3.57 -0.31 -3.40
CA LYS A 81 -4.15 0.08 -2.12
C LYS A 81 -5.44 -0.69 -1.85
N VAL A 82 -5.62 -1.04 -0.59
CA VAL A 82 -6.80 -1.75 -0.07
C VAL A 82 -7.43 -0.98 1.10
N GLY A 83 -8.61 -1.41 1.54
CA GLY A 83 -9.31 -0.84 2.70
C GLY A 83 -10.46 0.10 2.35
N VAL A 84 -10.98 0.01 1.12
CA VAL A 84 -12.20 0.72 0.69
C VAL A 84 -13.10 -0.27 -0.04
N ALA A 85 -14.38 -0.36 0.34
CA ALA A 85 -15.31 -1.34 -0.22
C ALA A 85 -16.66 -0.68 -0.58
N ARG A 86 -17.43 -1.36 -1.44
CA ARG A 86 -18.82 -0.99 -1.72
C ARG A 86 -19.73 -1.57 -0.64
N ILE A 87 -20.27 -0.71 0.23
CA ILE A 87 -21.19 -1.06 1.32
C ILE A 87 -22.51 -0.33 1.06
N GLU A 88 -23.60 -1.07 0.84
CA GLU A 88 -24.93 -0.50 0.52
C GLU A 88 -24.94 0.38 -0.75
N GLY A 89 -24.10 0.06 -1.73
CA GLY A 89 -23.94 0.96 -2.88
C GLY A 89 -23.32 2.30 -2.48
N GLU A 90 -22.60 2.36 -1.36
CA GLU A 90 -21.63 3.33 -0.83
C GLU A 90 -20.15 3.03 -1.04
N TRP A 91 -19.28 3.91 -1.54
CA TRP A 91 -17.83 3.67 -1.36
C TRP A 91 -17.46 4.12 0.07
N ARG A 92 -17.05 3.17 0.92
CA ARG A 92 -16.76 3.45 2.34
C ARG A 92 -15.42 2.84 2.75
N LEU A 93 -14.76 3.46 3.72
CA LEU A 93 -13.56 2.90 4.35
C LEU A 93 -13.94 1.61 5.08
N ASP A 94 -13.20 0.54 4.82
CA ASP A 94 -13.42 -0.76 5.42
C ASP A 94 -12.07 -1.44 5.71
N GLY A 95 -11.62 -1.24 6.95
CA GLY A 95 -10.36 -1.79 7.46
C GLY A 95 -10.54 -3.12 8.19
N ARG A 96 -11.68 -3.79 8.06
CA ARG A 96 -11.87 -5.10 8.69
C ARG A 96 -10.86 -6.12 8.12
N PRO A 97 -10.21 -6.95 8.95
CA PRO A 97 -9.20 -7.90 8.49
C PRO A 97 -9.62 -8.77 7.30
N GLU A 98 -10.88 -9.20 7.27
CA GLU A 98 -11.44 -10.06 6.23
C GLU A 98 -11.53 -9.32 4.89
N THR A 99 -11.97 -8.06 4.91
CA THR A 99 -12.00 -7.19 3.73
C THR A 99 -10.60 -6.95 3.19
N LEU A 100 -9.64 -6.64 4.06
CA LEU A 100 -8.25 -6.39 3.66
C LEU A 100 -7.63 -7.62 3.00
N ARG A 101 -7.74 -8.80 3.62
CA ARG A 101 -7.24 -10.07 3.06
C ARG A 101 -7.87 -10.37 1.71
N HIS A 102 -9.20 -10.25 1.63
CA HIS A 102 -9.92 -10.48 0.39
C HIS A 102 -9.44 -9.55 -0.74
N GLN A 103 -9.32 -8.25 -0.48
CA GLN A 103 -8.89 -7.30 -1.51
C GLN A 103 -7.46 -7.55 -1.98
N VAL A 104 -6.55 -7.97 -1.08
CA VAL A 104 -5.19 -8.35 -1.47
C VAL A 104 -5.20 -9.60 -2.36
N GLU A 105 -5.94 -10.64 -1.99
CA GLU A 105 -6.07 -11.84 -2.82
C GLU A 105 -6.62 -11.53 -4.21
N GLN A 106 -7.59 -10.62 -4.30
CA GLN A 106 -8.11 -10.18 -5.59
C GLN A 106 -7.09 -9.36 -6.37
N ALA A 107 -6.36 -8.46 -5.72
CA ALA A 107 -5.32 -7.66 -6.37
C ALA A 107 -4.20 -8.54 -6.96
N LEU A 108 -3.74 -9.56 -6.23
CA LEU A 108 -2.77 -10.54 -6.73
C LEU A 108 -3.26 -11.21 -8.03
N ARG A 109 -4.53 -11.62 -8.06
CA ARG A 109 -5.16 -12.24 -9.23
C ARG A 109 -5.29 -11.27 -10.41
N ARG A 110 -5.82 -10.07 -10.17
CA ARG A 110 -6.04 -9.04 -11.20
C ARG A 110 -4.71 -8.58 -11.82
N LEU A 111 -3.72 -8.33 -10.97
CA LEU A 111 -2.37 -7.95 -11.38
C LEU A 111 -1.55 -9.12 -11.93
N ARG A 112 -2.02 -10.37 -11.81
CA ARG A 112 -1.30 -11.57 -12.27
C ARG A 112 0.10 -11.67 -11.66
N VAL A 113 0.22 -11.40 -10.37
CA VAL A 113 1.46 -11.49 -9.60
C VAL A 113 1.28 -12.41 -8.41
N GLU A 114 2.37 -13.02 -7.96
CA GLU A 114 2.38 -13.84 -6.75
C GLU A 114 2.48 -12.98 -5.49
N ARG A 115 3.13 -11.80 -5.61
CA ARG A 115 3.40 -10.86 -4.54
C ARG A 115 3.17 -9.41 -4.95
N ILE A 116 2.82 -8.57 -3.98
CA ILE A 116 2.83 -7.10 -4.08
C ILE A 116 3.92 -6.57 -3.16
N GLU A 117 5.00 -6.02 -3.73
CA GLU A 117 6.16 -5.51 -3.00
C GLU A 117 5.85 -4.25 -2.19
N LEU A 118 4.91 -3.43 -2.67
CA LEU A 118 4.44 -2.24 -1.98
C LEU A 118 2.91 -2.24 -1.93
N LEU A 119 2.37 -2.68 -0.80
CA LEU A 119 0.95 -2.63 -0.50
C LEU A 119 0.66 -1.47 0.46
N GLN A 120 -0.36 -0.67 0.14
CA GLN A 120 -0.74 0.49 0.95
C GLN A 120 -2.14 0.28 1.56
N LEU A 121 -2.31 0.65 2.82
CA LEU A 121 -3.65 0.89 3.35
C LEU A 121 -4.12 2.24 2.81
N HIS A 122 -5.24 2.27 2.09
CA HIS A 122 -5.69 3.48 1.40
C HIS A 122 -5.95 4.63 2.39
N ARG A 123 -6.64 4.33 3.48
CA ARG A 123 -6.83 5.19 4.66
C ARG A 123 -7.07 4.31 5.89
N ILE A 124 -6.76 4.84 7.07
CA ILE A 124 -7.15 4.21 8.33
C ILE A 124 -8.68 4.28 8.43
N ALA A 125 -9.33 3.12 8.49
CA ALA A 125 -10.77 3.04 8.68
C ALA A 125 -11.12 3.22 10.16
N PRO A 126 -12.02 4.15 10.54
CA PRO A 126 -12.40 4.36 11.94
C PRO A 126 -13.22 3.21 12.52
N GLY A 127 -13.85 2.37 11.68
CA GLY A 127 -14.68 1.24 12.09
C GLY A 127 -13.91 -0.02 12.51
N ALA A 128 -12.58 0.01 12.53
CA ALA A 128 -11.74 -1.12 12.95
C ALA A 128 -10.52 -0.62 13.73
N PRO A 129 -9.99 -1.36 14.73
CA PRO A 129 -8.78 -0.97 15.44
C PRO A 129 -7.57 -0.83 14.48
N LEU A 130 -6.75 0.20 14.70
CA LEU A 130 -5.55 0.43 13.88
C LEU A 130 -4.58 -0.76 13.92
N ALA A 131 -4.43 -1.39 15.09
CA ALA A 131 -3.58 -2.55 15.28
C ALA A 131 -4.04 -3.74 14.42
N ASP A 132 -5.35 -3.96 14.29
CA ASP A 132 -5.90 -5.05 13.49
C ASP A 132 -5.72 -4.77 11.99
N GLN A 133 -5.89 -3.52 11.58
CA GLN A 133 -5.67 -3.09 10.19
C GLN A 133 -4.21 -3.31 9.76
N LEU A 134 -3.26 -2.73 10.50
CA LEU A 134 -1.84 -2.82 10.17
C LEU A 134 -1.29 -4.23 10.42
N GLY A 135 -1.74 -4.90 11.48
CA GLY A 135 -1.39 -6.28 11.80
C GLY A 135 -1.83 -7.23 10.70
N THR A 136 -3.05 -7.06 10.17
CA THR A 136 -3.53 -7.86 9.05
C THR A 136 -2.62 -7.72 7.84
N LEU A 137 -2.25 -6.50 7.45
CA LEU A 137 -1.39 -6.28 6.28
C LEU A 137 0.03 -6.81 6.49
N ARG A 138 0.57 -6.68 7.71
CA ARG A 138 1.88 -7.22 8.08
C ARG A 138 1.90 -8.75 8.03
N ASP A 139 0.81 -9.40 8.45
CA ASP A 139 0.73 -10.85 8.58
C ASP A 139 0.28 -11.54 7.28
N LEU A 140 0.17 -10.81 6.17
CA LEU A 140 -0.05 -11.40 4.86
C LEU A 140 1.18 -12.21 4.44
N PRO A 141 1.00 -13.45 3.98
CA PRO A 141 2.12 -14.30 3.61
C PRO A 141 2.88 -13.70 2.42
N ASP A 142 4.21 -13.70 2.53
CA ASP A 142 5.13 -13.40 1.43
C ASP A 142 5.08 -14.59 0.44
N ARG A 143 4.09 -14.59 -0.45
CA ARG A 143 3.92 -15.65 -1.45
C ARG A 143 4.75 -15.30 -2.69
N GLY A 144 5.97 -15.81 -2.75
CA GLY A 144 6.79 -15.74 -3.96
C GLY A 144 8.17 -16.35 -3.74
N PRO A 145 8.72 -17.12 -4.70
CA PRO A 145 10.07 -17.62 -4.59
C PRO A 145 11.09 -16.48 -4.82
N GLY A 146 12.05 -16.33 -3.92
CA GLY A 146 13.31 -15.65 -4.22
C GLY A 146 13.42 -14.16 -3.87
N ARG A 147 13.35 -13.82 -2.58
CA ARG A 147 14.26 -12.83 -1.96
C ARG A 147 14.36 -13.14 -0.46
N PRO A 148 15.55 -13.15 0.17
CA PRO A 148 15.67 -13.47 1.58
C PRO A 148 14.84 -12.50 2.42
N ASP A 149 14.20 -13.06 3.45
CA ASP A 149 13.45 -12.41 4.51
C ASP A 149 14.15 -11.11 4.96
N ARG A 150 13.76 -9.97 4.39
CA ARG A 150 14.24 -8.66 4.81
C ARG A 150 13.24 -8.12 5.78
N ALA A 151 13.50 -8.44 7.04
CA ALA A 151 12.80 -7.94 8.20
C ALA A 151 12.28 -6.52 7.98
N VAL A 152 10.95 -6.38 8.05
CA VAL A 152 10.27 -5.12 8.31
C VAL A 152 11.08 -4.38 9.36
N GLY A 153 11.55 -3.17 9.01
CA GLY A 153 12.39 -2.32 9.84
C GLY A 153 11.68 -1.88 11.12
N GLY A 154 11.51 -2.82 12.05
CA GLY A 154 11.32 -2.57 13.47
C GLY A 154 12.70 -2.55 14.10
N HIS A 155 13.11 -1.37 14.55
CA HIS A 155 14.27 -1.19 15.41
C HIS A 155 14.18 -2.19 16.56
N ARG A 156 14.88 -3.34 16.48
CA ARG A 156 15.05 -4.26 17.60
C ARG A 156 15.90 -3.52 18.63
N ARG A 157 15.25 -2.72 19.49
CA ARG A 157 15.83 -2.34 20.78
C ARG A 157 16.00 -3.63 21.57
N ARG A 158 17.17 -4.24 21.48
CA ARG A 158 17.70 -5.02 22.60
C ARG A 158 18.00 -4.00 23.69
N ALA A 159 17.11 -3.91 24.67
CA ALA A 159 17.44 -3.30 25.96
C ALA A 159 17.20 -4.39 27.00
N GLY A 160 18.31 -5.01 27.43
CA GLY A 160 18.32 -5.85 28.61
C GLY A 160 17.86 -5.04 29.81
N ALA A 161 17.09 -5.68 30.67
CA ALA A 161 16.80 -5.18 32.01
C ALA A 161 18.12 -5.15 32.80
N GLY A 162 18.61 -3.95 33.08
CA GLY A 162 19.54 -3.68 34.17
C GLY A 162 18.76 -3.18 35.39
N PRO A 163 19.12 -3.57 36.62
CA PRO A 163 18.31 -3.28 37.80
C PRO A 163 18.74 -1.94 38.39
N GLU A 164 18.16 -0.83 37.95
CA GLU A 164 18.29 0.47 38.65
C GLU A 164 17.37 1.49 37.97
N ASP A 165 16.12 1.56 38.42
CA ASP A 165 15.38 2.84 38.55
C ASP A 165 14.00 2.58 39.17
N ARG A 166 14.00 2.31 40.47
CA ARG A 166 12.86 2.61 41.33
C ARG A 166 13.18 3.91 42.04
N ARG A 167 12.56 5.02 41.62
CA ARG A 167 12.16 6.17 42.46
C ARG A 167 11.59 7.28 41.58
N HIS A 168 10.26 7.34 41.52
CA HIS A 168 9.46 8.53 41.84
C HIS A 168 8.01 8.31 41.38
N ARG A 169 7.21 7.77 42.30
CA ARG A 169 5.77 8.07 42.36
C ARG A 169 5.60 9.41 43.08
N GLU A 170 4.42 10.02 42.85
CA GLU A 170 3.89 11.27 43.43
C GLU A 170 4.32 12.51 42.62
N ARG A 171 3.45 13.37 42.08
CA ARG A 171 2.10 13.81 42.51
C ARG A 171 1.28 14.24 41.27
N ALA A 172 -0.01 13.93 41.27
CA ALA A 172 -1.00 14.52 40.39
C ALA A 172 -1.73 15.63 41.17
N GLU A 173 -1.79 16.84 40.62
CA GLU A 173 -2.69 17.91 41.09
C GLU A 173 -3.80 18.14 40.03
N PRO A 174 -5.06 18.35 40.45
CA PRO A 174 -6.16 18.57 39.52
C PRO A 174 -6.31 20.05 39.13
N LEU A 175 -6.54 20.32 37.84
CA LEU A 175 -6.93 21.64 37.34
C LEU A 175 -8.35 22.00 37.78
N GLN A 176 -8.53 23.16 38.42
CA GLN A 176 -9.83 23.80 38.63
C GLN A 176 -10.17 24.77 37.47
N PRO A 177 -11.47 25.00 37.17
CA PRO A 177 -11.91 25.86 36.08
C PRO A 177 -11.96 27.34 36.48
N ALA A 178 -11.55 28.22 35.58
CA ALA A 178 -11.72 29.66 35.73
C ALA A 178 -12.95 30.15 34.93
N ARG A 179 -13.89 30.78 35.64
CA ARG A 179 -14.83 31.81 35.14
C ARG A 179 -14.64 33.05 36.03
N PRO A 180 -14.87 34.25 35.50
CA PRO A 180 -16.25 34.79 35.47
C PRO A 180 -16.91 34.73 34.11
#